data_AF-A0A853FTV2-F1
#
_entry.id   AF-A0A853FTV2-F1
#
_cell.length_a   1.000
_cell.length_b   1.000
_cell.length_c   1.000
_cell.angle_alpha   90.00
_cell.angle_beta   90.00
_cell.angle_gamma   90.00
#
_symmetry.space_group_name_H-M   'P 1'
#
loop_
_entity.id
_entity.type
_entity.pdbx_description
1 polymer ?
#
loop_
_entity_poly.entity_id
_entity_poly.type
_entity_poly.pdbx_seq_one_letter_code
_entity_poly.pdbx_strand_id
1 'polypeptide(L)'
;MGSDFSNAGRVRGNGSEAGRVMAGAVEQLDREFASFELVEARLVEAWGFLLRMPDRERGWLRVKALWPDIRRTREDFRNWDAKLDQGIEPRKPGLRTAEVDKMEEALGWLRVVKERDRKLIGVVLGQLQRADDPEWSAVAHAFGGEASSDAYRKRYGRAITAICNSLNTAEIRG
;
A
#
# COMPACT_ATOMS: atom_id res chain seq x y z
N MET A 1 -40.36 67.87 -8.27
CA MET A 1 -39.03 68.45 -8.55
C MET A 1 -38.13 68.17 -7.36
N GLY A 2 -37.07 67.39 -7.56
CA GLY A 2 -35.86 67.37 -6.72
C GLY A 2 -35.96 66.70 -5.35
N SER A 3 -35.67 65.39 -5.30
CA SER A 3 -35.13 64.74 -4.09
C SER A 3 -34.29 63.53 -4.51
N ASP A 4 -33.12 63.81 -5.07
CA ASP A 4 -32.07 62.81 -5.28
C ASP A 4 -31.33 62.57 -3.95
N PHE A 5 -31.58 61.43 -3.32
CA PHE A 5 -30.68 60.84 -2.34
C PHE A 5 -30.09 59.55 -2.94
N SER A 6 -29.04 59.73 -3.73
CA SER A 6 -28.10 58.64 -4.06
C SER A 6 -27.18 58.40 -2.87
N ASN A 7 -27.40 57.33 -2.09
CA ASN A 7 -26.34 56.59 -1.41
C ASN A 7 -26.87 55.29 -0.78
N ALA A 8 -26.54 54.12 -1.36
CA ALA A 8 -26.30 52.84 -0.66
C ALA A 8 -26.35 51.69 -1.66
N GLY A 9 -25.20 51.41 -2.29
CA GLY A 9 -25.00 50.22 -3.11
C GLY A 9 -23.63 49.61 -2.84
N ARG A 10 -23.37 49.22 -1.59
CA ARG A 10 -22.19 48.43 -1.23
C ARG A 10 -22.30 47.08 -1.96
N VAL A 11 -21.61 46.95 -3.08
CA VAL A 11 -21.33 45.67 -3.75
C VAL A 11 -20.57 44.80 -2.74
N ARG A 12 -21.29 43.91 -2.04
CA ARG A 12 -20.64 42.77 -1.38
C ARG A 12 -20.29 41.77 -2.47
N GLY A 13 -19.03 41.40 -2.47
CA GLY A 13 -18.41 40.62 -3.53
C GLY A 13 -19.01 39.24 -3.72
N ASN A 14 -18.90 38.79 -4.97
CA ASN A 14 -18.31 37.52 -5.37
C ASN A 14 -17.98 36.59 -4.20
N GLY A 15 -18.88 35.66 -3.91
CA GLY A 15 -18.66 34.64 -2.92
C GLY A 15 -19.53 33.42 -3.20
N SER A 16 -18.95 32.43 -3.87
CA SER A 16 -19.27 31.01 -3.70
C SER A 16 -20.48 30.43 -4.46
N GLU A 17 -20.53 30.63 -5.78
CA GLU A 17 -21.07 29.58 -6.67
C GLU A 17 -19.91 28.75 -7.26
N ALA A 18 -18.86 29.38 -7.78
CA ALA A 18 -17.65 28.69 -8.25
C ALA A 18 -16.94 27.86 -7.14
N GLY A 19 -16.98 28.31 -5.89
CA GLY A 19 -16.41 27.56 -4.75
C GLY A 19 -17.20 26.31 -4.35
N ARG A 20 -18.51 26.26 -4.67
CA ARG A 20 -19.39 25.13 -4.35
C ARG A 20 -19.41 24.08 -5.46
N VAL A 21 -19.27 24.52 -6.72
CA VAL A 21 -19.09 23.64 -7.89
C VAL A 21 -17.70 22.99 -7.89
N MET A 22 -16.65 23.69 -7.44
CA MET A 22 -15.30 23.11 -7.30
C MET A 22 -15.15 22.20 -6.07
N ALA A 23 -15.83 22.47 -4.95
CA ALA A 23 -15.80 21.56 -3.80
C ALA A 23 -16.51 20.22 -4.10
N GLY A 24 -17.65 20.25 -4.80
CA GLY A 24 -18.36 19.05 -5.23
C GLY A 24 -17.67 18.27 -6.36
N ALA A 25 -17.00 18.94 -7.30
CA ALA A 25 -16.26 18.26 -8.37
C ALA A 25 -14.92 17.64 -7.91
N VAL A 26 -14.32 18.18 -6.84
CA VAL A 26 -13.01 17.71 -6.31
C VAL A 26 -13.19 16.63 -5.24
N GLU A 27 -14.36 16.54 -4.59
CA GLU A 27 -14.76 15.41 -3.73
C GLU A 27 -15.28 14.21 -4.55
N GLN A 28 -15.60 14.43 -5.83
CA GLN A 28 -16.27 13.51 -6.76
C GLN A 28 -15.42 13.14 -7.99
N LEU A 29 -14.09 13.21 -7.85
CA LEU A 29 -13.18 12.24 -8.48
C LEU A 29 -12.99 11.06 -7.52
N ASP A 30 -14.12 10.56 -7.02
CA ASP A 30 -14.47 9.16 -7.04
C ASP A 30 -13.28 8.21 -7.20
N ARG A 31 -12.91 7.51 -6.11
CA ARG A 31 -12.60 6.08 -6.18
C ARG A 31 -11.83 5.66 -7.45
N GLU A 32 -10.62 6.20 -7.66
CA GLU A 32 -9.81 5.83 -8.83
C GLU A 32 -9.74 4.31 -8.94
N PHE A 33 -10.14 3.78 -10.09
CA PHE A 33 -10.09 2.34 -10.38
C PHE A 33 -8.71 1.82 -9.97
N ALA A 34 -8.66 0.88 -9.03
CA ALA A 34 -7.43 0.33 -8.48
C ALA A 34 -6.58 -0.23 -9.62
N SER A 35 -5.54 0.51 -9.99
CA SER A 35 -4.56 0.12 -11.01
C SER A 35 -3.50 -0.78 -10.40
N PHE A 36 -2.74 -1.45 -11.27
CA PHE A 36 -1.65 -2.32 -10.85
C PHE A 36 -0.62 -1.54 -10.03
N GLU A 37 -0.21 -0.39 -10.55
CA GLU A 37 0.82 0.48 -9.99
C GLU A 37 0.39 1.04 -8.63
N LEU A 38 -0.88 1.44 -8.50
CA LEU A 38 -1.43 1.95 -7.25
C LEU A 38 -1.45 0.85 -6.17
N VAL A 39 -1.94 -0.34 -6.52
CA VAL A 39 -2.00 -1.47 -5.59
C VAL A 39 -0.60 -1.91 -5.17
N GLU A 40 0.34 -2.01 -6.12
CA GLU A 40 1.73 -2.34 -5.82
C GLU A 40 2.38 -1.30 -4.91
N ALA A 41 2.25 -0.01 -5.22
CA ALA A 41 2.81 1.07 -4.40
C ALA A 41 2.27 1.03 -2.96
N ARG A 42 0.96 0.78 -2.78
CA ARG A 42 0.35 0.67 -1.45
C ARG A 42 0.78 -0.57 -0.68
N LEU A 43 0.99 -1.69 -1.37
CA LEU A 43 1.54 -2.90 -0.75
C LEU A 43 3.01 -2.71 -0.36
N VAL A 44 3.80 -2.02 -1.19
CA VAL A 44 5.19 -1.67 -0.88
C VAL A 44 5.22 -0.75 0.34
N GLU A 45 4.41 0.31 0.39
CA GLU A 45 4.30 1.20 1.55
C GLU A 45 3.97 0.42 2.84
N ALA A 46 2.95 -0.42 2.79
CA ALA A 46 2.54 -1.25 3.93
C ALA A 46 3.64 -2.22 4.37
N TRP A 47 4.41 -2.79 3.42
CA TRP A 47 5.57 -3.62 3.75
C TRP A 47 6.68 -2.82 4.44
N GLY A 48 6.92 -1.58 4.02
CA GLY A 48 7.82 -0.66 4.70
C GLY A 48 7.38 -0.37 6.14
N PHE A 49 6.07 -0.28 6.41
CA PHE A 49 5.53 -0.15 7.76
C PHE A 49 5.79 -1.39 8.60
N LEU A 50 5.55 -2.58 8.04
CA LEU A 50 5.86 -3.85 8.72
C LEU A 50 7.32 -3.95 9.17
N LEU A 51 8.26 -3.45 8.36
CA LEU A 51 9.70 -3.48 8.68
C LEU A 51 10.10 -2.54 9.83
N ARG A 52 9.28 -1.51 10.11
CA ARG A 52 9.52 -0.53 11.19
C ARG A 52 8.93 -0.95 12.54
N MET A 53 8.09 -1.98 12.59
CA MET A 53 7.45 -2.38 13.84
C MET A 53 8.52 -2.83 14.86
N PRO A 54 8.53 -2.25 16.08
CA PRO A 54 9.52 -2.55 17.09
C PRO A 54 9.33 -3.99 17.57
N ASP A 55 10.20 -4.87 17.10
CA ASP A 55 10.14 -6.32 17.26
C ASP A 55 10.48 -6.80 18.70
N ARG A 56 9.92 -6.16 19.74
CA ARG A 56 9.92 -6.70 21.12
C ARG A 56 8.80 -7.73 21.36
N GLU A 57 7.90 -7.86 20.39
CA GLU A 57 6.86 -8.90 20.33
C GLU A 57 7.20 -10.01 19.32
N ARG A 58 8.48 -10.18 18.94
CA ARG A 58 8.99 -11.34 18.15
C ARG A 58 8.45 -12.69 18.63
N GLY A 59 8.21 -12.81 19.94
CA GLY A 59 7.64 -14.00 20.57
C GLY A 59 6.18 -14.26 20.22
N TRP A 60 5.40 -13.22 19.92
CA TRP A 60 3.98 -13.35 19.56
C TRP A 60 3.77 -13.78 18.11
N LEU A 61 4.78 -13.62 17.23
CA LEU A 61 4.78 -14.28 15.92
C LEU A 61 4.83 -15.82 16.03
N ARG A 62 5.13 -16.39 17.21
CA ARG A 62 4.92 -17.83 17.50
C ARG A 62 3.48 -18.16 17.87
N VAL A 63 2.69 -17.18 18.29
CA VAL A 63 1.29 -17.30 18.70
C VAL A 63 0.45 -16.47 17.73
N LYS A 64 0.18 -17.04 16.54
CA LYS A 64 -0.73 -16.49 15.51
C LYS A 64 -0.64 -14.96 15.36
N ALA A 65 0.36 -14.48 14.63
CA ALA A 65 0.32 -13.13 14.08
C ALA A 65 -1.02 -12.90 13.35
N LEU A 66 -1.59 -11.69 13.43
CA LEU A 66 -2.85 -11.32 12.76
C LEU A 66 -2.80 -11.48 11.22
N TRP A 67 -1.62 -11.75 10.66
CA TRP A 67 -1.42 -12.23 9.29
C TRP A 67 -0.80 -13.64 9.27
N PRO A 68 -1.59 -14.70 9.46
CA PRO A 68 -1.12 -16.10 9.41
C PRO A 68 -0.61 -16.51 8.04
N ASP A 69 -1.01 -15.77 7.00
CA ASP A 69 -0.88 -16.14 5.60
C ASP A 69 0.51 -15.87 5.00
N ILE A 70 1.29 -14.97 5.61
CA ILE A 70 2.68 -14.69 5.21
C ILE A 70 3.58 -15.40 6.23
N ARG A 71 3.70 -16.72 6.11
CA ARG A 71 4.67 -17.48 6.90
C ARG A 71 6.07 -17.18 6.38
N ARG A 72 6.74 -16.20 7.01
CA ARG A 72 8.16 -15.89 6.79
C ARG A 72 8.99 -17.05 7.34
N THR A 73 9.82 -17.67 6.50
CA THR A 73 10.69 -18.77 6.91
C THR A 73 11.94 -18.23 7.60
N ARG A 74 12.60 -19.05 8.44
CA ARG A 74 13.81 -18.66 9.17
C ARG A 74 14.97 -18.27 8.23
N GLU A 75 14.99 -18.83 7.03
CA GLU A 75 15.97 -18.51 5.99
C GLU A 75 15.75 -17.12 5.39
N ASP A 76 14.48 -16.71 5.22
CA ASP A 76 14.14 -15.35 4.82
C ASP A 76 14.72 -14.33 5.81
N PHE A 77 14.62 -14.61 7.12
CA PHE A 77 15.23 -13.74 8.14
C PHE A 77 16.75 -13.67 8.07
N ARG A 78 17.43 -14.80 7.81
CA ARG A 78 18.90 -14.86 7.86
C ARG A 78 19.56 -14.02 6.76
N ASN A 79 18.93 -13.95 5.59
CA ASN A 79 19.38 -13.09 4.49
C ASN A 79 19.02 -11.61 4.70
N TRP A 80 18.00 -11.31 5.51
CA TRP A 80 17.60 -9.95 5.87
C TRP A 80 18.42 -9.36 7.03
N ASP A 81 18.68 -10.15 8.08
CA ASP A 81 19.47 -9.74 9.26
C ASP A 81 20.91 -9.41 8.88
N ALA A 82 21.52 -10.14 7.94
CA ALA A 82 22.91 -9.93 7.53
C ALA A 82 23.19 -8.53 6.94
N LYS A 83 22.15 -7.77 6.55
CA LYS A 83 22.28 -6.41 5.99
C LYS A 83 21.85 -5.29 6.93
N LEU A 84 21.21 -5.59 8.07
CA LEU A 84 20.73 -4.59 9.03
C LEU A 84 21.77 -4.18 10.08
N ASP A 85 22.89 -4.89 10.17
CA ASP A 85 23.93 -4.67 11.19
C ASP A 85 25.04 -3.69 10.75
N GLN A 86 24.86 -2.99 9.62
CA GLN A 86 25.81 -2.01 9.10
C GLN A 86 25.29 -0.58 9.28
N GLY A 87 25.62 0.02 10.42
CA GLY A 87 25.45 1.46 10.68
C GLY A 87 24.26 1.76 11.58
N ILE A 88 24.55 2.27 12.79
CA ILE A 88 23.53 2.71 13.76
C ILE A 88 22.96 4.04 13.26
N GLU A 89 22.08 3.96 12.27
CA GLU A 89 21.21 5.06 11.87
C GLU A 89 20.12 5.23 12.94
N PRO A 90 19.73 6.45 13.33
CA PRO A 90 18.64 6.67 14.28
C PRO A 90 17.39 5.91 13.82
N ARG A 91 16.87 5.04 14.70
CA ARG A 91 15.66 4.25 14.39
C ARG A 91 14.53 5.21 14.02
N LYS A 92 13.90 4.98 12.86
CA LYS A 92 12.70 5.71 12.45
C LYS A 92 11.67 5.67 13.60
N PRO A 93 10.96 6.78 13.87
CA PRO A 93 9.92 6.80 14.90
C PRO A 93 8.89 5.69 14.63
N GLY A 94 8.29 5.19 15.71
CA GLY A 94 7.25 4.16 15.64
C GLY A 94 6.06 4.60 14.79
N LEU A 95 5.28 3.62 14.32
CA LEU A 95 4.11 3.87 13.48
C LEU A 95 3.07 4.71 14.21
N ARG A 96 2.52 5.70 13.51
CA ARG A 96 1.31 6.44 13.89
C ARG A 96 0.08 5.59 13.62
N THR A 97 -1.03 5.87 14.31
CA THR A 97 -2.31 5.17 14.09
C THR A 97 -2.73 5.14 12.61
N ALA A 98 -2.69 6.28 11.93
CA ALA A 98 -3.04 6.36 10.51
C ALA A 98 -2.11 5.53 9.59
N GLU A 99 -0.85 5.31 9.98
CA GLU A 99 0.07 4.43 9.24
C GLU A 99 -0.28 2.95 9.49
N VAL A 100 -0.71 2.61 10.70
CA VAL A 100 -1.23 1.26 11.03
C VAL A 100 -2.50 0.99 10.24
N ASP A 101 -3.46 1.92 10.20
CA ASP A 101 -4.72 1.74 9.46
C ASP A 101 -4.46 1.48 7.97
N LYS A 102 -3.57 2.28 7.36
CA LYS A 102 -3.15 2.09 5.96
C LYS A 102 -2.45 0.75 5.73
N MET A 103 -1.62 0.33 6.69
CA MET A 103 -0.94 -0.96 6.64
C MET A 103 -1.95 -2.10 6.66
N GLU A 104 -2.86 -2.09 7.63
CA GLU A 104 -3.85 -3.16 7.84
C GLU A 104 -4.81 -3.26 6.66
N GLU A 105 -5.25 -2.13 6.12
CA GLU A 105 -6.05 -2.05 4.91
C GLU A 105 -5.36 -2.74 3.73
N ALA A 106 -4.15 -2.30 3.37
CA ALA A 106 -3.43 -2.81 2.21
C ALA A 106 -3.05 -4.29 2.35
N LEU A 107 -2.56 -4.70 3.54
CA LEU A 107 -2.26 -6.11 3.80
C LEU A 107 -3.53 -6.97 3.86
N GLY A 108 -4.69 -6.38 4.18
CA GLY A 108 -5.99 -7.04 4.13
C GLY A 108 -6.35 -7.52 2.72
N TRP A 109 -5.89 -6.82 1.67
CA TRP A 109 -6.15 -7.19 0.28
C TRP A 109 -5.53 -8.55 -0.10
N LEU A 110 -4.45 -8.97 0.56
CA LEU A 110 -3.80 -10.27 0.31
C LEU A 110 -4.72 -11.48 0.55
N ARG A 111 -5.85 -11.30 1.24
CA ARG A 111 -6.83 -12.36 1.49
C ARG A 111 -7.41 -12.93 0.19
N VAL A 112 -7.53 -12.13 -0.87
CA VAL A 112 -8.05 -12.58 -2.18
C VAL A 112 -7.02 -13.36 -3.00
N VAL A 113 -5.73 -13.22 -2.66
CA VAL A 113 -4.64 -13.93 -3.31
C VAL A 113 -4.57 -15.36 -2.79
N LYS A 114 -4.27 -16.31 -3.69
CA LYS A 114 -4.04 -17.72 -3.34
C LYS A 114 -2.87 -17.84 -2.35
N GLU A 115 -2.99 -18.70 -1.36
CA GLU A 115 -1.98 -18.87 -0.30
C GLU A 115 -0.56 -19.07 -0.85
N ARG A 116 -0.40 -19.93 -1.86
CA ARG A 116 0.90 -20.17 -2.54
C ARG A 116 1.57 -18.91 -3.10
N ASP A 117 0.77 -17.92 -3.50
CA ASP A 117 1.22 -16.71 -4.19
C ASP A 117 1.44 -15.55 -3.17
N ARG A 118 0.94 -15.67 -1.94
CA ARG A 118 1.18 -14.67 -0.87
C ARG A 118 2.64 -14.64 -0.43
N LYS A 119 3.29 -15.82 -0.32
CA LYS A 119 4.73 -15.89 -0.05
C LYS A 119 5.54 -15.22 -1.16
N LEU A 120 5.15 -15.42 -2.42
CA LEU A 120 5.78 -14.78 -3.57
C LEU A 120 5.69 -13.26 -3.48
N ILE A 121 4.50 -12.72 -3.18
CA ILE A 121 4.32 -11.28 -2.97
C ILE A 121 5.26 -10.76 -1.88
N GLY A 122 5.33 -11.43 -0.72
CA GLY A 122 6.22 -10.99 0.37
C GLY A 122 7.70 -10.92 -0.02
N VAL A 123 8.18 -11.87 -0.83
CA VAL A 123 9.57 -11.86 -1.35
C VAL A 123 9.77 -10.67 -2.30
N VAL A 124 8.83 -10.45 -3.22
CA VAL A 124 8.89 -9.37 -4.22
C VAL A 124 8.83 -7.99 -3.57
N LEU A 125 7.87 -7.74 -2.66
CA LEU A 125 7.77 -6.48 -1.92
C LEU A 125 9.03 -6.17 -1.11
N GLY A 126 9.67 -7.22 -0.58
CA GLY A 126 10.94 -7.10 0.11
C GLY A 126 12.12 -6.67 -0.79
N GLN A 127 12.09 -7.02 -2.07
CA GLN A 127 13.04 -6.50 -3.06
C GLN A 127 12.67 -5.07 -3.48
N LEU A 128 11.38 -4.79 -3.69
CA LEU A 128 10.86 -3.47 -4.07
C LEU A 128 11.10 -2.37 -3.02
N GLN A 129 11.30 -2.73 -1.75
CA GLN A 129 11.75 -1.78 -0.73
C GLN A 129 13.17 -1.24 -0.94
N ARG A 130 13.96 -1.87 -1.81
CA ARG A 130 15.39 -1.56 -2.00
C ARG A 130 15.74 -1.17 -3.43
N ALA A 131 14.93 -1.58 -4.39
CA ALA A 131 15.14 -1.38 -5.82
C ALA A 131 13.80 -1.20 -6.52
N ASP A 132 13.79 -0.49 -7.65
CA ASP A 132 12.56 -0.23 -8.40
C ASP A 132 12.04 -1.48 -9.12
N ASP A 133 12.93 -2.40 -9.48
CA ASP A 133 12.60 -3.64 -10.20
C ASP A 133 13.02 -4.89 -9.42
N PRO A 134 12.15 -5.92 -9.31
CA PRO A 134 12.51 -7.19 -8.69
C PRO A 134 13.50 -8.00 -9.53
N GLU A 135 14.49 -8.58 -8.88
CA GLU A 135 15.41 -9.54 -9.49
C GLU A 135 14.75 -10.94 -9.53
N TRP A 136 14.06 -11.23 -10.62
CA TRP A 136 13.26 -12.47 -10.75
C TRP A 136 14.09 -13.77 -10.68
N SER A 137 15.38 -13.75 -11.02
CA SER A 137 16.32 -14.86 -10.79
C SER A 137 16.48 -15.17 -9.31
N ALA A 138 16.70 -14.15 -8.48
CA ALA A 138 16.80 -14.29 -7.04
C ALA A 138 15.46 -14.73 -6.43
N VAL A 139 14.33 -14.26 -6.96
CA VAL A 139 13.00 -14.74 -6.57
C VAL A 139 12.88 -16.24 -6.84
N ALA A 140 13.20 -16.71 -8.06
CA ALA A 140 13.12 -18.13 -8.39
C ALA A 140 14.01 -19.01 -7.49
N HIS A 141 15.22 -18.53 -7.17
CA HIS A 141 16.12 -19.20 -6.24
C HIS A 141 15.54 -19.30 -4.82
N ALA A 142 14.84 -18.27 -4.33
CA ALA A 142 14.18 -18.29 -3.02
C ALA A 142 13.07 -19.35 -2.92
N PHE A 143 12.56 -19.83 -4.06
CA PHE A 143 11.59 -20.93 -4.17
C PHE A 143 12.23 -22.23 -4.67
N GLY A 144 13.54 -22.39 -4.50
CA GLY A 144 14.24 -23.65 -4.83
C GLY A 144 14.31 -23.97 -6.32
N GLY A 145 14.04 -23.00 -7.21
CA GLY A 145 14.12 -23.21 -8.66
C GLY A 145 12.99 -24.04 -9.26
N GLU A 146 11.86 -24.21 -8.55
CA GLU A 146 10.71 -25.01 -9.02
C GLU A 146 10.09 -24.51 -10.34
N ALA A 147 10.29 -23.24 -10.69
CA ALA A 147 9.77 -22.63 -11.91
C ALA A 147 10.74 -21.55 -12.44
N SER A 148 10.57 -21.17 -13.71
CA SER A 148 11.38 -20.11 -14.31
C SER A 148 11.07 -18.73 -13.72
N SER A 149 12.05 -17.82 -13.78
CA SER A 149 11.90 -16.41 -13.37
C SER A 149 10.67 -15.73 -14.01
N ASP A 150 10.43 -15.99 -15.29
CA ASP A 150 9.26 -15.47 -16.01
C ASP A 150 7.93 -16.04 -15.49
N ALA A 151 7.91 -17.31 -15.07
CA ALA A 151 6.72 -17.90 -14.45
C ALA A 151 6.37 -17.20 -13.12
N TYR A 152 7.38 -16.86 -12.31
CA TYR A 152 7.18 -16.09 -11.08
C TYR A 152 6.71 -14.65 -11.37
N ARG A 153 7.30 -13.98 -12.36
CA ARG A 153 6.84 -12.64 -12.81
C ARG A 153 5.36 -12.66 -13.21
N LYS A 154 4.95 -13.64 -14.02
CA LYS A 154 3.54 -13.80 -14.43
C LYS A 154 2.62 -14.16 -13.26
N ARG A 155 3.08 -14.98 -12.32
CA ARG A 155 2.30 -15.32 -11.10
C ARG A 155 2.08 -14.09 -10.23
N TYR A 156 3.13 -13.31 -10.01
CA TYR A 156 3.05 -12.04 -9.29
C TYR A 156 2.07 -11.08 -9.97
N GLY A 157 2.23 -10.88 -11.29
CA GLY A 157 1.34 -10.03 -12.08
C GLY A 157 -0.13 -10.40 -11.91
N ARG A 158 -0.47 -11.69 -12.07
CA ARG A 158 -1.84 -12.19 -11.87
C ARG A 158 -2.36 -12.00 -10.44
N ALA A 159 -1.50 -12.09 -9.44
CA ALA A 159 -1.90 -11.93 -8.05
C ALA A 159 -2.28 -10.47 -7.74
N ILE A 160 -1.48 -9.51 -8.20
CA ILE A 160 -1.81 -8.08 -8.06
C ILE A 160 -3.05 -7.72 -8.88
N THR A 161 -3.17 -8.22 -10.11
CA THR A 161 -4.40 -8.02 -10.93
C THR A 161 -5.64 -8.59 -10.25
N ALA A 162 -5.54 -9.72 -9.53
CA ALA A 162 -6.66 -10.27 -8.78
C ALA A 162 -7.11 -9.34 -7.64
N ILE A 163 -6.15 -8.68 -6.98
CA ILE A 163 -6.44 -7.65 -5.97
C ILE A 163 -7.15 -6.47 -6.63
N CYS A 164 -6.60 -5.93 -7.73
CA CYS A 164 -7.20 -4.82 -8.48
C CYS A 164 -8.68 -5.13 -8.82
N ASN A 165 -8.93 -6.29 -9.42
CA ASN A 165 -10.29 -6.71 -9.79
C ASN A 165 -11.22 -6.83 -8.57
N SER A 166 -10.73 -7.32 -7.44
CA SER A 166 -11.52 -7.42 -6.23
C SER A 166 -11.89 -6.05 -5.67
N LEU A 167 -10.95 -5.11 -5.63
CA LEU A 167 -11.19 -3.74 -5.15
C LEU A 167 -12.19 -3.03 -6.06
N ASN A 168 -11.98 -3.10 -7.36
CA ASN A 168 -12.85 -2.48 -8.36
C ASN A 168 -14.26 -3.07 -8.40
N THR A 169 -14.41 -4.34 -8.04
CA THR A 169 -15.72 -4.96 -7.87
C THR A 169 -16.42 -4.50 -6.59
N ALA A 170 -15.67 -4.18 -5.52
CA ALA A 170 -16.22 -3.73 -4.23
C ALA A 170 -16.78 -2.31 -4.35
N GLU A 171 -15.96 -1.31 -4.67
CA GLU A 171 -16.10 -0.70 -6.00
C GLU A 171 -17.49 -0.30 -6.49
N ILE A 172 -17.81 -0.95 -7.60
CA ILE A 172 -19.06 -0.89 -8.34
C ILE A 172 -20.29 -1.32 -7.51
N ARG A 173 -20.12 -2.06 -6.40
CA ARG A 173 -21.22 -2.63 -5.62
C ARG A 173 -21.63 -1.79 -4.40
N GLY A 174 -20.80 -0.82 -3.99
CA GLY A 174 -21.00 -0.01 -2.77
C GLY A 174 -21.47 1.41 -3.06
#